data_AF-X1I5F6-F1
#
_entry.id   AF-X1I5F6-F1
#
_cell.length_a   1.000
_cell.length_b   1.000
_cell.length_c   1.000
_cell.angle_alpha   90.00
_cell.angle_beta   90.00
_cell.angle_gamma   90.00
#
_symmetry.space_group_name_H-M   'P 1'
#
loop_
_entity.id
_entity.type
_entity.pdbx_description
1 polymer ?
#
loop_
_entity_poly.entity_id
_entity_poly.type
_entity_poly.pdbx_seq_one_letter_code
_entity_poly.pdbx_strand_id
1 'polypeptide(L)'
;LRNLNSLIFNNREIEMLFPKEYEIYSTEIVIPAYNSKEILCEKVRAILTRQGSSVRDFLDIYFILDKYKFKIEDFKNQIIKKTLFALILYKKYKENLEMRKELLISGDLFTLGEERDLLLIKIKKKDFYNFINKFSIFLKNLTEEIYEKINHK
;
A
#
# COMPACT_ATOMS: atom_id res chain seq x y z
N LEU A 1 -1.65 -0.15 -18.60
CA LEU A 1 -0.36 0.57 -18.57
C LEU A 1 -0.62 1.90 -17.86
N ARG A 2 0.25 2.35 -16.96
CA ARG A 2 0.13 3.69 -16.36
C ARG A 2 1.06 4.62 -17.14
N ASN A 3 0.53 5.71 -17.66
CA ASN A 3 1.34 6.75 -18.26
C ASN A 3 1.82 7.65 -17.13
N LEU A 4 3.13 7.88 -17.05
CA LEU A 4 3.61 9.01 -16.26
C LEU A 4 3.36 10.27 -17.08
N ASN A 5 2.85 11.29 -16.43
CA ASN A 5 2.78 12.61 -17.05
C ASN A 5 4.21 13.00 -17.44
N SER A 6 4.32 13.66 -18.58
CA SER A 6 5.55 14.30 -18.99
C SER A 6 6.05 15.28 -17.91
N LEU A 7 7.37 15.49 -17.89
CA LEU A 7 8.01 16.44 -16.97
C LEU A 7 7.60 17.90 -17.23
N ILE A 8 7.11 18.22 -18.43
CA ILE A 8 6.68 19.55 -18.85
C ILE A 8 5.34 19.43 -19.57
N PHE A 9 4.27 19.88 -18.92
CA PHE A 9 2.94 19.86 -19.50
C PHE A 9 2.50 21.29 -19.85
N ASN A 10 2.25 21.54 -21.15
CA ASN A 10 1.56 22.73 -21.64
C ASN A 10 2.25 24.07 -21.29
N ASN A 11 3.57 24.15 -21.50
CA ASN A 11 4.38 25.35 -21.22
C ASN A 11 4.94 25.95 -22.52
N ARG A 12 4.21 26.93 -23.07
CA ARG A 12 4.56 27.61 -24.34
C ARG A 12 5.89 28.36 -24.29
N GLU A 13 6.29 28.86 -23.12
CA GLU A 13 7.54 29.62 -22.99
C GLU A 13 8.75 28.71 -23.17
N ILE A 14 8.72 27.52 -22.54
CA ILE A 14 9.77 26.51 -22.72
C ILE A 14 9.75 25.94 -24.14
N GLU A 15 8.57 25.71 -24.72
CA GLU A 15 8.41 25.28 -26.11
C GLU A 15 9.08 26.25 -27.10
N MET A 16 8.96 27.57 -26.86
CA MET A 16 9.57 28.59 -27.71
C MET A 16 11.07 28.75 -27.50
N LEU A 17 11.55 28.71 -26.25
CA LEU A 17 12.96 28.95 -25.91
C LEU A 17 13.84 27.70 -26.12
N PHE A 18 13.29 26.51 -25.90
CA PHE A 18 14.02 25.24 -25.88
C PHE A 18 13.21 24.13 -26.57
N PRO A 19 12.94 24.22 -27.90
CA PRO A 19 12.00 23.34 -28.58
C PRO A 19 12.41 21.86 -28.59
N LYS A 20 13.71 21.57 -28.64
CA LYS A 20 14.21 20.18 -28.64
C LYS A 20 14.07 19.53 -27.26
N GLU A 21 14.41 20.27 -26.22
CA GLU A 21 14.28 19.84 -24.84
C GLU A 21 12.80 19.69 -24.49
N TYR A 22 11.96 20.63 -24.94
CA TYR A 22 10.52 20.55 -24.78
C TYR A 22 9.95 19.28 -25.41
N GLU A 23 10.33 18.91 -26.62
CA GLU A 23 9.89 17.65 -27.26
C GLU A 23 10.27 16.42 -26.42
N ILE A 24 11.52 16.33 -25.96
CA ILE A 24 12.01 15.22 -25.14
C ILE A 24 11.25 15.14 -23.81
N TYR A 25 11.07 16.28 -23.13
CA TYR A 25 10.46 16.32 -21.80
C TYR A 25 8.93 16.32 -21.84
N SER A 26 8.30 16.70 -22.96
CA SER A 26 6.85 16.61 -23.22
C SER A 26 6.38 15.21 -23.61
N THR A 27 7.32 14.34 -24.00
CA THR A 27 7.02 12.97 -24.40
C THR A 27 6.47 12.15 -23.22
N GLU A 28 5.31 11.53 -23.41
CA GLU A 28 4.75 10.60 -22.44
C GLU A 28 5.60 9.32 -22.36
N ILE A 29 6.02 8.98 -21.15
CA ILE A 29 6.76 7.74 -20.90
C ILE A 29 5.76 6.70 -20.38
N VAL A 30 5.53 5.67 -21.20
CA VAL A 30 4.70 4.52 -20.82
C VAL A 30 5.55 3.54 -20.03
N ILE A 31 5.25 3.39 -18.73
CA ILE A 31 5.95 2.44 -17.87
C ILE A 31 5.01 1.27 -17.56
N PRO A 32 5.45 0.01 -17.80
CA PRO A 32 4.72 -1.14 -17.31
C PRO A 32 4.73 -1.11 -15.78
N ALA A 33 3.55 -0.91 -15.19
CA ALA A 33 3.35 -0.87 -13.76
C ALA A 33 2.26 -1.86 -13.35
N TYR A 34 2.40 -2.42 -12.16
CA TYR A 34 1.37 -3.26 -11.57
C TYR A 34 0.05 -2.51 -11.46
N ASN A 35 -1.05 -3.25 -11.57
CA ASN A 35 -2.37 -2.68 -11.36
C ASN A 35 -2.55 -2.29 -9.88
N SER A 36 -3.45 -1.33 -9.59
CA SER A 36 -3.66 -0.83 -8.22
C SER A 36 -4.15 -1.91 -7.26
N LYS A 37 -4.90 -2.90 -7.75
CA LYS A 37 -5.41 -4.05 -6.98
C LYS A 37 -4.28 -4.95 -6.47
N GLU A 38 -3.30 -5.21 -7.32
CA GLU A 38 -2.12 -6.01 -7.03
C GLU A 38 -1.19 -5.28 -6.06
N ILE A 39 -0.96 -3.98 -6.29
CA ILE A 39 -0.20 -3.12 -5.38
C ILE A 39 -0.85 -3.14 -3.99
N LEU A 40 -2.18 -3.00 -3.92
CA LEU A 40 -2.94 -3.06 -2.67
C LEU A 40 -2.71 -4.40 -1.93
N CYS A 41 -2.84 -5.53 -2.64
CA CYS A 41 -2.67 -6.84 -2.04
C CYS A 41 -1.24 -7.05 -1.52
N GLU A 42 -0.22 -6.64 -2.28
CA GLU A 42 1.19 -6.74 -1.89
C GLU A 42 1.54 -5.82 -0.71
N LYS A 43 0.93 -4.64 -0.63
CA LYS A 43 1.08 -3.72 0.52
C LYS A 43 0.54 -4.36 1.80
N VAL A 44 -0.65 -4.94 1.77
CA VAL A 44 -1.20 -5.64 2.94
C VAL A 44 -0.35 -6.85 3.32
N ARG A 45 0.06 -7.68 2.33
CA ARG A 45 0.97 -8.81 2.59
C ARG A 45 2.26 -8.34 3.27
N ALA A 46 2.86 -7.26 2.78
CA ALA A 46 4.08 -6.71 3.36
C ALA A 46 3.87 -6.24 4.80
N ILE A 47 2.73 -5.61 5.11
CA ILE A 47 2.35 -5.25 6.49
C ILE A 47 2.32 -6.47 7.40
N LEU A 48 1.83 -7.62 6.92
CA LEU A 48 1.75 -8.85 7.71
C LEU A 48 3.12 -9.53 7.89
N THR A 49 3.99 -9.54 6.87
CA THR A 49 5.19 -10.40 6.87
C THR A 49 6.51 -9.68 7.17
N ARG A 50 6.55 -8.35 7.14
CA ARG A 50 7.77 -7.58 7.47
C ARG A 50 8.02 -7.55 8.98
N GLN A 51 9.26 -7.28 9.37
CA GLN A 51 9.67 -7.17 10.78
C GLN A 51 9.17 -5.87 11.44
N GLY A 52 9.02 -4.80 10.67
CA GLY A 52 8.54 -3.50 11.16
C GLY A 52 7.29 -3.01 10.42
N SER A 53 6.53 -2.14 11.06
CA SER A 53 5.43 -1.39 10.46
C SER A 53 5.96 -0.15 9.76
N SER A 54 5.57 0.07 8.50
CA SER A 54 5.85 1.31 7.77
C SER A 54 4.56 2.12 7.69
N VAL A 55 4.52 3.30 8.30
CA VAL A 55 3.36 4.21 8.26
C VAL A 55 2.99 4.56 6.81
N ARG A 56 3.97 4.64 5.91
CA ARG A 56 3.75 4.78 4.46
C ARG A 56 2.91 3.67 3.84
N ASP A 57 3.02 2.42 4.29
CA ASP A 57 2.22 1.34 3.73
C ASP A 57 0.72 1.53 4.07
N PHE A 58 0.40 2.06 5.25
CA PHE A 58 -0.97 2.42 5.63
C PHE A 58 -1.50 3.59 4.82
N LEU A 59 -0.67 4.61 4.59
CA LEU A 59 -1.02 5.77 3.77
C LEU A 59 -1.26 5.37 2.31
N ASP A 60 -0.40 4.53 1.74
CA ASP A 60 -0.56 4.03 0.38
C ASP A 60 -1.88 3.26 0.22
N ILE A 61 -2.20 2.38 1.18
CA ILE A 61 -3.47 1.64 1.19
C ILE A 61 -4.64 2.62 1.28
N TYR A 62 -4.59 3.58 2.20
CA TYR A 62 -5.63 4.61 2.34
C TYR A 62 -5.86 5.36 1.02
N PHE A 63 -4.79 5.85 0.40
CA PHE A 63 -4.89 6.60 -0.86
C PHE A 63 -5.37 5.73 -2.02
N ILE A 64 -4.96 4.47 -2.10
CA ILE A 64 -5.45 3.55 -3.14
C ILE A 64 -6.94 3.28 -2.95
N LEU A 65 -7.39 2.96 -1.74
CA LEU A 65 -8.79 2.69 -1.46
C LEU A 65 -9.65 3.94 -1.71
N ASP A 66 -9.20 5.12 -1.27
CA ASP A 66 -9.93 6.36 -1.47
C ASP A 66 -9.99 6.78 -2.94
N LYS A 67 -8.87 6.69 -3.68
CA LYS A 67 -8.79 7.08 -5.10
C LYS A 67 -9.64 6.18 -5.99
N TYR A 68 -9.61 4.87 -5.75
CA TYR A 68 -10.30 3.88 -6.59
C TYR A 68 -11.66 3.43 -6.03
N LYS A 69 -12.06 3.95 -4.86
CA LYS A 69 -13.30 3.59 -4.14
C LYS A 69 -13.46 2.08 -3.94
N PHE A 70 -12.34 1.42 -3.71
CA PHE A 70 -12.27 -0.01 -3.43
C PHE A 70 -12.67 -0.30 -1.99
N LYS A 71 -13.28 -1.48 -1.77
CA LYS A 71 -13.45 -2.06 -0.44
C LYS A 71 -12.33 -3.07 -0.20
N ILE A 72 -11.65 -3.00 0.94
CA ILE A 72 -10.49 -3.87 1.20
C ILE A 72 -10.90 -5.34 1.34
N GLU A 73 -12.13 -5.56 1.79
CA GLU A 73 -12.76 -6.86 1.99
C GLU A 73 -12.85 -7.66 0.68
N ASP A 74 -13.04 -6.98 -0.46
CA ASP A 74 -13.11 -7.61 -1.79
C ASP A 74 -11.79 -8.29 -2.19
N PHE A 75 -10.67 -7.88 -1.58
CA PHE A 75 -9.33 -8.39 -1.86
C PHE A 75 -8.85 -9.43 -0.85
N LYS A 76 -9.64 -9.74 0.18
CA LYS A 76 -9.27 -10.61 1.29
C LYS A 76 -8.67 -11.94 0.82
N ASN A 77 -9.36 -12.66 -0.07
CA ASN A 77 -8.91 -13.97 -0.55
C ASN A 77 -7.56 -13.89 -1.30
N GLN A 78 -7.36 -12.84 -2.10
CA GLN A 78 -6.12 -12.63 -2.83
C GLN A 78 -4.96 -12.32 -1.87
N ILE A 79 -5.22 -11.50 -0.85
CA ILE A 79 -4.24 -11.18 0.20
C ILE A 79 -3.85 -12.44 0.97
N ILE A 80 -4.81 -13.26 1.39
CA ILE A 80 -4.55 -14.53 2.11
C ILE A 80 -3.68 -15.43 1.24
N LYS A 81 -4.08 -15.67 -0.01
CA LYS A 81 -3.33 -16.55 -0.93
C LYS A 81 -1.88 -16.10 -1.09
N LYS A 82 -1.65 -14.81 -1.31
CA LYS A 82 -0.31 -14.22 -1.45
C LYS A 82 0.50 -14.30 -0.16
N THR A 83 -0.14 -14.09 0.98
CA THR A 83 0.51 -14.17 2.28
C THR A 83 0.92 -15.60 2.59
N LEU A 84 0.01 -16.57 2.45
CA LEU A 84 0.34 -17.99 2.63
C LEU A 84 1.46 -18.44 1.70
N PHE A 85 1.44 -18.03 0.43
CA PHE A 85 2.51 -18.33 -0.51
C PHE A 85 3.87 -17.78 -0.03
N ALA A 86 3.91 -16.52 0.43
CA ALA A 86 5.13 -15.93 0.96
C ALA A 86 5.62 -16.62 2.25
N LEU A 87 4.71 -17.06 3.13
CA LEU A 87 5.04 -17.78 4.35
C LEU A 87 5.60 -19.19 4.07
N ILE A 88 5.10 -19.85 3.02
CA ILE A 88 5.61 -21.15 2.58
C ILE A 88 7.05 -21.01 2.06
N LEU A 89 7.33 -19.96 1.29
CA LEU A 89 8.65 -19.77 0.67
C LEU A 89 9.73 -19.30 1.64
N TYR A 90 9.37 -18.51 2.66
CA TYR A 90 10.33 -17.79 3.48
C TYR A 90 10.06 -18.00 4.98
N LYS A 91 10.90 -18.83 5.62
CA LYS A 91 10.84 -19.09 7.08
C LYS A 91 10.83 -17.80 7.91
N LYS A 92 11.67 -16.82 7.54
CA LYS A 92 11.74 -15.50 8.20
C LYS A 92 10.39 -14.78 8.26
N TYR A 93 9.54 -14.94 7.24
CA TYR A 93 8.23 -14.29 7.24
C TYR A 93 7.26 -14.96 8.21
N LYS A 94 7.38 -16.28 8.42
CA LYS A 94 6.63 -16.97 9.48
C LYS A 94 7.06 -16.48 10.85
N GLU A 95 8.37 -16.43 11.11
CA GLU A 95 8.93 -15.90 12.36
C GLU A 95 8.47 -14.45 12.63
N ASN A 96 8.52 -13.58 11.61
CA ASN A 96 8.05 -12.21 11.73
C ASN A 96 6.55 -12.10 12.04
N LEU A 97 5.73 -12.94 11.41
CA LEU A 97 4.29 -12.96 11.66
C LEU A 97 4.00 -13.36 13.11
N GLU A 98 4.68 -14.40 13.61
CA GLU A 98 4.58 -14.85 15.01
C GLU A 98 4.98 -13.76 16.01
N MET A 99 6.13 -13.14 15.80
CA MET A 99 6.61 -12.07 16.69
C MET A 99 5.66 -10.87 16.75
N ARG A 100 4.87 -10.65 15.69
CA ARG A 100 3.98 -9.48 15.57
C ARG A 100 2.51 -9.82 15.79
N LYS A 101 2.19 -11.08 16.10
CA LYS A 101 0.82 -11.56 16.30
C LYS A 101 0.07 -10.70 17.30
N GLU A 102 0.67 -10.44 18.46
CA GLU A 102 0.04 -9.65 19.53
C GLU A 102 -0.29 -8.23 19.05
N LEU A 103 0.64 -7.57 18.36
CA LEU A 103 0.44 -6.22 17.81
C LEU A 103 -0.62 -6.18 16.70
N LEU A 104 -0.68 -7.22 15.85
CA LEU A 104 -1.69 -7.36 14.80
C LEU A 104 -3.09 -7.60 15.37
N ILE A 105 -3.19 -8.35 16.47
CA ILE A 105 -4.45 -8.68 17.13
C ILE A 105 -4.93 -7.52 18.02
N SER A 106 -4.02 -6.82 18.68
CA SER A 106 -4.36 -5.66 19.52
C SER A 106 -4.77 -4.45 18.68
N GLY A 107 -4.29 -4.36 17.43
CA GLY A 107 -4.55 -3.23 16.53
C GLY A 107 -3.58 -2.07 16.73
N ASP A 108 -2.57 -2.23 17.60
CA ASP A 108 -1.54 -1.22 17.91
C ASP A 108 -0.42 -1.17 16.87
N LEU A 109 -0.67 -1.69 15.67
CA LEU A 109 0.32 -1.78 14.60
C LEU A 109 0.75 -0.41 14.06
N PHE A 110 -0.08 0.60 14.28
CA PHE A 110 0.04 1.93 13.69
C PHE A 110 0.13 3.01 14.76
N THR A 111 1.27 3.68 14.82
CA THR A 111 1.45 4.94 15.54
C THR A 111 1.75 6.04 14.52
N LEU A 112 0.88 7.05 14.46
CA LEU A 112 1.10 8.19 13.57
C LEU A 112 2.13 9.12 14.23
N GLY A 113 3.39 9.00 13.80
CA GLY A 113 4.47 9.91 14.19
C GLY A 113 4.53 11.17 13.32
N GLU A 114 5.72 11.79 13.27
CA GLU A 114 6.02 13.00 12.50
C GLU A 114 5.88 12.82 10.98
N GLU A 115 5.75 11.58 10.48
CA GLU A 115 5.55 11.27 9.05
C GLU A 115 4.35 12.00 8.43
N ARG A 116 3.38 12.41 9.25
CA ARG A 116 2.24 13.22 8.80
C ARG A 116 2.65 14.59 8.27
N ASP A 117 3.70 15.19 8.82
CA ASP A 117 4.19 16.50 8.41
C ASP A 117 5.02 16.43 7.13
N LEU A 118 5.43 15.21 6.73
CA LEU A 118 6.10 14.93 5.45
C LEU A 118 5.12 14.74 4.28
N LEU A 119 3.81 14.75 4.53
CA LEU A 119 2.80 14.57 3.49
C LEU A 119 2.64 15.84 2.64
N LEU A 120 2.88 15.72 1.34
CA LEU A 120 2.61 16.78 0.36
C LEU A 120 1.11 17.05 0.16
N ILE A 121 0.24 16.14 0.63
CA ILE A 121 -1.21 16.20 0.47
C ILE A 121 -1.87 16.30 1.84
N LYS A 122 -2.79 17.27 2.00
CA LYS A 122 -3.59 17.39 3.22
C LYS A 122 -4.59 16.25 3.32
N ILE A 123 -4.48 15.47 4.40
CA ILE A 123 -5.44 14.41 4.74
C ILE A 123 -6.47 14.93 5.75
N LYS A 124 -7.75 14.67 5.49
CA LYS A 124 -8.82 14.87 6.48
C LYS A 124 -8.60 13.90 7.64
N LYS A 125 -8.15 14.42 8.80
CA LYS A 125 -7.80 13.60 9.99
C LYS A 125 -8.88 12.57 10.32
N LYS A 126 -10.14 13.01 10.41
CA LYS A 126 -11.27 12.17 10.81
C LYS A 126 -11.46 10.96 9.87
N ASP A 127 -11.37 11.17 8.56
CA ASP A 127 -11.57 10.11 7.57
C ASP A 127 -10.43 9.09 7.63
N PHE A 128 -9.20 9.56 7.83
CA PHE A 128 -8.05 8.69 7.96
C PHE A 128 -8.06 7.85 9.23
N TYR A 129 -8.36 8.44 10.40
CA TYR A 129 -8.47 7.66 11.64
C TYR A 129 -9.64 6.67 11.58
N ASN A 130 -10.76 7.03 10.95
CA ASN A 130 -11.84 6.08 10.68
C ASN A 130 -11.38 4.92 9.80
N PHE A 131 -10.56 5.19 8.78
CA PHE A 131 -9.94 4.15 7.96
C PHE A 131 -9.02 3.26 8.81
N ILE A 132 -8.11 3.84 9.60
CA ILE A 132 -7.17 3.07 10.44
C ILE A 132 -7.93 2.13 11.37
N ASN A 133 -8.96 2.60 12.06
CA ASN A 133 -9.75 1.75 12.96
C ASN A 133 -10.38 0.56 12.23
N LYS A 134 -10.99 0.79 11.06
CA LYS A 134 -11.57 -0.29 10.24
C LYS A 134 -10.51 -1.24 9.71
N PHE A 135 -9.38 -0.68 9.28
CA PHE A 135 -8.28 -1.45 8.70
C PHE A 135 -7.57 -2.30 9.75
N SER A 136 -7.41 -1.82 10.99
CA SER A 136 -6.89 -2.62 12.11
C SER A 136 -7.79 -3.82 12.42
N ILE A 137 -9.12 -3.63 12.42
CA ILE A 137 -10.08 -4.75 12.58
C ILE A 137 -9.94 -5.75 11.42
N PHE A 138 -9.83 -5.25 10.18
CA PHE A 138 -9.61 -6.10 9.02
C PHE A 138 -8.32 -6.91 9.14
N LEU A 139 -7.20 -6.27 9.53
CA LEU A 139 -5.91 -6.92 9.70
C LEU A 139 -5.94 -7.99 10.81
N LYS A 140 -6.63 -7.72 11.92
CA LYS A 140 -6.83 -8.70 12.99
C LYS A 140 -7.53 -9.96 12.45
N ASN A 141 -8.70 -9.79 11.86
CA ASN A 141 -9.49 -10.92 11.33
C ASN A 141 -8.73 -11.69 10.25
N LEU A 142 -7.98 -10.97 9.42
CA LEU A 142 -7.14 -11.55 8.38
C LEU A 142 -5.98 -12.37 8.96
N THR A 143 -5.34 -11.85 10.01
CA THR A 143 -4.26 -12.52 10.75
C THR A 143 -4.77 -13.82 11.36
N GLU A 144 -5.89 -13.78 12.08
CA GLU A 144 -6.53 -14.95 12.69
C GLU A 144 -6.82 -16.04 11.65
N GLU A 145 -7.42 -15.69 10.51
CA GLU A 145 -7.70 -16.66 9.45
C GLU A 145 -6.44 -17.24 8.81
N ILE A 146 -5.37 -16.44 8.65
CA ILE A 146 -4.09 -16.94 8.15
C ILE A 146 -3.50 -17.96 9.13
N TYR A 147 -3.61 -17.71 10.43
CA TYR A 147 -3.15 -18.64 11.47
C TYR A 147 -3.90 -19.96 11.46
N GLU A 148 -5.22 -19.93 11.35
CA GLU A 148 -6.03 -21.14 11.21
C GLU A 148 -5.56 -21.98 10.01
N LYS A 149 -5.32 -21.32 8.86
CA LYS A 149 -4.86 -22.01 7.64
C LYS A 149 -3.43 -22.55 7.72
N ILE A 150 -2.57 -21.98 8.58
CA ILE A 150 -1.22 -22.50 8.81
C ILE A 150 -1.25 -23.71 9.74
N ASN A 151 -2.10 -23.70 10.77
CA ASN A 151 -2.14 -24.74 11.80
C ASN A 151 -2.98 -25.98 11.41
N HIS A 152 -3.87 -25.84 10.42
CA HIS A 152 -4.63 -26.95 9.84
C HIS A 152 -3.98 -27.57 8.57
N LYS A 153 -2.71 -27.26 8.31
CA LYS A 153 -1.89 -27.84 7.24
C LYS A 153 -0.74 -28.65 7.83
#